data_AF-A0AAX1EGC4-F1
#
_entry.id   AF-A0AAX1EGC4-F1
#
_cell.length_a   1.000
_cell.length_b   1.000
_cell.length_c   1.000
_cell.angle_alpha   90.00
_cell.angle_beta   90.00
_cell.angle_gamma   90.00
#
_symmetry.space_group_name_H-M   'P 1'
#
loop_
_entity.id
_entity.type
_entity.pdbx_description
1 polymer ?
#
loop_
_entity_poly.entity_id
_entity_poly.type
_entity_poly.pdbx_seq_one_letter_code
_entity_poly.pdbx_strand_id
1 'polypeptide(L)'
;MLNTKHIVVVSGEESGDQHASELIKDFKTKYPAAHFSGIGGRHMKNAGCELIYDLASHGVTGFSEVFMHLRILKKALTTIKQHIKKHKPDLLILVDCPSFNLRVAKYAKRRLGLRILYYISPQIWAWKAGRIQLIRECIDRMAVIFPFEKTIYEKAGVPVNFVGHPLVDKVKPSNESVDSLISELGLPIGKKIIALLPGSRGHEIQRHMPVLNKTIQQLTNTYDNLHFVIPVAGTVNPLKITSCLSPEKAQRVTLIKGRAIDVVSCSHFVIVASGTASLECALLEKPMCIIYKSSFLTYLAASKLIKVQYLGLCNLLSNRMIVPELLQYDLNTSELSQLAEHFLNEHQARFAMVERLKYLKHSLSSSNADCTLLQLVENELNLT
;
A
#
# COMPACT_ATOMS: atom_id res chain seq x y z
N MET A 1 40.26 -7.03 10.78
CA MET A 1 39.05 -6.76 11.57
C MET A 1 37.90 -6.60 10.59
N LEU A 2 36.89 -7.46 10.63
CA LEU A 2 35.69 -7.25 9.80
C LEU A 2 35.08 -5.91 10.24
N ASN A 3 35.13 -4.91 9.37
CA ASN A 3 34.65 -3.58 9.69
C ASN A 3 33.13 -3.65 9.86
N THR A 4 32.66 -3.57 11.11
CA THR A 4 31.24 -3.65 11.44
C THR A 4 30.50 -2.54 10.72
N LYS A 5 29.59 -2.88 9.79
CA LYS A 5 28.81 -1.90 9.05
C LYS A 5 27.77 -1.25 9.94
N HIS A 6 27.71 0.08 9.93
CA HIS A 6 26.66 0.86 10.58
C HIS A 6 25.71 1.43 9.54
N ILE A 7 24.46 1.00 9.59
CA ILE A 7 23.40 1.44 8.67
C ILE A 7 22.38 2.26 9.45
N VAL A 8 22.04 3.44 8.93
CA VAL A 8 20.96 4.25 9.48
C VAL A 8 19.72 4.13 8.61
N VAL A 9 18.57 3.82 9.20
CA VAL A 9 17.30 3.66 8.49
C VAL A 9 16.28 4.68 8.98
N VAL A 10 15.56 5.32 8.06
CA VAL A 10 14.56 6.35 8.38
C VAL A 10 13.22 6.02 7.72
N SER A 11 12.25 5.62 8.53
CA SER A 11 10.83 5.48 8.17
C SER A 11 9.96 6.43 9.00
N GLY A 12 9.00 7.08 8.34
CA GLY A 12 8.06 8.02 8.98
C GLY A 12 6.66 7.47 9.24
N GLU A 13 6.34 6.26 8.75
CA GLU A 13 4.99 5.68 8.77
C GLU A 13 5.08 4.17 9.07
N GLU A 14 3.99 3.58 9.58
CA GLU A 14 3.91 2.16 9.96
C GLU A 14 4.25 1.21 8.79
N SER A 15 3.76 1.50 7.57
CA SER A 15 4.05 0.69 6.38
C SER A 15 5.55 0.67 6.06
N GLY A 16 6.19 1.83 6.05
CA GLY A 16 7.63 1.96 5.85
C GLY A 16 8.43 1.29 6.97
N ASP A 17 7.96 1.35 8.22
CA ASP A 17 8.59 0.69 9.37
C ASP A 17 8.57 -0.84 9.20
N GLN A 18 7.44 -1.39 8.75
CA GLN A 18 7.33 -2.81 8.45
C GLN A 18 8.28 -3.23 7.33
N HIS A 19 8.33 -2.50 6.21
CA HIS A 19 9.22 -2.81 5.10
C HIS A 19 10.71 -2.70 5.49
N ALA A 20 11.06 -1.66 6.26
CA ALA A 20 12.40 -1.52 6.81
C ALA A 20 12.77 -2.69 7.74
N SER A 21 11.83 -3.15 8.57
CA SER A 21 12.07 -4.25 9.51
C SER A 21 12.40 -5.58 8.82
N GLU A 22 11.79 -5.84 7.65
CA GLU A 22 12.06 -7.04 6.83
C GLU A 22 13.50 -7.02 6.33
N LEU A 23 13.92 -5.89 5.72
CA LEU A 23 15.31 -5.70 5.31
C LEU A 23 16.29 -5.90 6.47
N ILE A 24 16.01 -5.35 7.65
CA ILE A 24 16.90 -5.45 8.81
C ILE A 24 17.05 -6.91 9.26
N LYS A 25 15.97 -7.69 9.29
CA LYS A 25 16.00 -9.12 9.65
C LYS A 25 16.82 -9.92 8.64
N ASP A 26 16.55 -9.73 7.35
CA ASP A 26 17.24 -10.45 6.28
C ASP A 26 18.74 -10.12 6.28
N PHE A 27 19.08 -8.84 6.44
CA PHE A 27 20.46 -8.39 6.49
C PHE A 27 21.20 -8.94 7.71
N LYS A 28 20.60 -8.89 8.91
CA LYS A 28 21.23 -9.42 10.14
C LYS A 28 21.38 -10.93 10.14
N THR A 29 20.52 -11.66 9.41
CA THR A 29 20.68 -13.11 9.23
C THR A 29 22.01 -13.43 8.53
N LYS A 30 22.42 -12.60 7.56
CA LYS A 30 23.68 -12.78 6.82
C LYS A 30 24.87 -12.05 7.46
N TYR A 31 24.65 -10.90 8.11
CA TYR A 31 25.66 -10.09 8.77
C TYR A 31 25.28 -9.79 10.23
N PRO A 32 25.43 -10.75 11.16
CA PRO A 32 24.98 -10.59 12.55
C PRO A 32 25.66 -9.44 13.30
N ALA A 33 26.89 -9.08 12.91
CA ALA A 33 27.63 -7.99 13.52
C ALA A 33 27.09 -6.60 13.12
N ALA A 34 26.31 -6.49 12.04
CA ALA A 34 25.87 -5.21 11.51
C ALA A 34 25.00 -4.43 12.50
N HIS A 35 25.31 -3.14 12.64
CA HIS A 35 24.59 -2.25 13.54
C HIS A 35 23.54 -1.44 12.77
N PHE A 36 22.32 -1.42 13.27
CA PHE A 36 21.21 -0.65 12.71
C PHE A 36 20.69 0.35 13.73
N SER A 37 20.49 1.60 13.31
CA SER A 37 19.87 2.63 14.13
C SER A 37 19.00 3.55 13.29
N GLY A 38 18.09 4.33 13.89
CA GLY A 38 17.47 5.44 13.19
C GLY A 38 16.07 5.79 13.67
N ILE A 39 15.20 6.20 12.73
CA ILE A 39 13.82 6.60 13.01
C ILE A 39 12.89 5.58 12.39
N GLY A 40 11.91 5.12 13.17
CA GLY A 40 10.94 4.11 12.74
C GLY A 40 9.86 3.95 13.80
N GLY A 41 9.47 2.71 14.04
CA GLY A 41 8.48 2.29 15.02
C GLY A 41 8.76 0.87 15.54
N ARG A 42 7.71 0.24 16.06
CA ARG A 42 7.80 -1.06 16.75
C ARG A 42 8.40 -2.18 15.90
N HIS A 43 8.17 -2.20 14.58
CA HIS A 43 8.66 -3.28 13.73
C HIS A 43 10.16 -3.21 13.55
N MET A 44 10.73 -2.04 13.25
CA MET A 44 12.19 -1.86 13.19
C MET A 44 12.83 -2.16 14.54
N LYS A 45 12.24 -1.72 15.66
CA LYS A 45 12.75 -2.04 17.00
C LYS A 45 12.84 -3.54 17.24
N ASN A 46 11.77 -4.27 16.92
CA ASN A 46 11.70 -5.72 17.10
C ASN A 46 12.62 -6.48 16.14
N ALA A 47 12.99 -5.89 15.00
CA ALA A 47 14.04 -6.41 14.10
C ALA A 47 15.47 -6.13 14.63
N GLY A 48 15.61 -5.47 15.78
CA GLY A 48 16.89 -5.14 16.40
C GLY A 48 17.50 -3.83 15.91
N CYS A 49 16.70 -2.88 15.43
CA CYS A 49 17.14 -1.50 15.18
C CYS A 49 17.16 -0.71 16.50
N GLU A 50 18.25 0.02 16.74
CA GLU A 50 18.29 1.05 17.78
C GLU A 50 17.42 2.25 17.36
N LEU A 51 16.23 2.37 17.96
CA LEU A 51 15.36 3.52 17.69
C LEU A 51 15.87 4.78 18.41
N ILE A 52 16.24 5.77 17.61
CA ILE A 52 16.64 7.10 18.07
C ILE A 52 15.40 8.01 18.23
N TYR A 53 14.34 7.75 17.44
CA TYR A 53 13.05 8.41 17.59
C TYR A 53 11.95 7.52 17.01
N ASP A 54 10.85 7.35 17.74
CA ASP A 54 9.66 6.65 17.26
C ASP A 54 8.75 7.65 16.53
N LEU A 55 8.89 7.74 15.20
CA LEU A 55 8.04 8.63 14.39
C LEU A 55 6.84 7.88 13.81
N ALA A 56 7.00 6.60 13.49
CA ALA A 56 5.94 5.82 12.85
C ALA A 56 4.72 5.64 13.77
N SER A 57 4.93 5.53 15.09
CA SER A 57 3.83 5.44 16.06
C SER A 57 3.01 6.74 16.20
N HIS A 58 3.54 7.88 15.72
CA HIS A 58 2.85 9.18 15.77
C HIS A 58 2.04 9.48 14.49
N GLY A 59 2.04 8.62 13.47
CA GLY A 59 1.40 8.87 12.16
C GLY A 59 -0.14 8.89 12.14
N VAL A 60 -0.80 8.72 13.28
CA VAL A 60 -2.26 8.60 13.38
C VAL A 60 -2.78 9.68 14.32
N THR A 61 -3.28 10.82 13.79
CA THR A 61 -4.52 11.52 14.22
C THR A 61 -4.67 12.99 13.71
N GLY A 62 -5.92 13.36 13.37
CA GLY A 62 -6.59 14.64 13.68
C GLY A 62 -6.17 15.97 12.99
N PHE A 63 -7.16 16.76 12.53
CA PHE A 63 -6.97 18.14 12.02
C PHE A 63 -6.55 19.16 13.10
N SER A 64 -6.85 18.92 14.39
CA SER A 64 -6.49 19.81 15.52
C SER A 64 -5.04 19.65 16.00
N GLU A 65 -4.29 18.68 15.46
CA GLU A 65 -2.94 18.34 15.92
C GLU A 65 -1.84 18.79 14.97
N VAL A 66 -2.17 19.47 13.88
CA VAL A 66 -1.20 19.89 12.83
C VAL A 66 0.01 20.60 13.45
N PHE A 67 -0.19 21.47 14.44
CA PHE A 67 0.90 22.15 15.13
C PHE A 67 1.76 21.23 16.01
N MET A 68 1.15 20.24 16.68
CA MET A 68 1.89 19.24 17.46
C MET A 68 2.68 18.30 16.53
N HIS A 69 2.07 17.86 15.44
CA HIS A 69 2.74 17.11 14.38
C HIS A 69 3.95 17.83 13.80
N LEU A 70 3.86 19.15 13.58
CA LEU A 70 5.00 19.94 13.12
C LEU A 70 6.15 19.98 14.15
N ARG A 71 5.85 20.07 15.45
CA ARG A 71 6.86 20.02 16.52
C ARG A 71 7.54 18.66 16.57
N ILE A 72 6.78 17.58 16.49
CA ILE A 72 7.26 16.19 16.45
C ILE A 72 8.21 16.01 15.26
N LEU A 73 7.78 16.39 14.05
CA LEU A 73 8.59 16.30 12.83
C LEU A 73 9.86 17.14 12.92
N LYS A 74 9.80 18.34 13.52
CA LYS A 74 11.00 19.19 13.70
C LYS A 74 11.98 18.57 14.70
N LYS A 75 11.49 17.97 15.78
CA LYS A 75 12.31 17.26 16.77
C LYS A 75 12.98 16.05 16.12
N ALA A 76 12.21 15.18 15.48
CA ALA A 76 12.70 14.03 14.72
C ALA A 76 13.79 14.42 13.71
N LEU A 77 13.56 15.50 12.93
CA LEU A 77 14.53 15.98 11.95
C LEU A 77 15.82 16.50 12.61
N THR A 78 15.73 17.16 13.75
CA THR A 78 16.92 17.64 14.49
C THR A 78 17.71 16.45 15.05
N THR A 79 17.01 15.51 15.68
CA THR A 79 17.60 14.32 16.29
C THR A 79 18.32 13.46 15.26
N ILE A 80 17.70 13.14 14.12
CA ILE A 80 18.35 12.30 13.10
C ILE A 80 19.58 12.99 12.51
N LYS A 81 19.55 14.31 12.31
CA LYS A 81 20.70 15.08 11.82
C LYS A 81 21.88 15.02 12.80
N GLN A 82 21.61 15.15 14.09
CA GLN A 82 22.64 15.03 15.13
C GLN A 82 23.22 13.61 15.15
N HIS A 83 22.37 12.59 15.06
CA HIS A 83 22.77 11.18 15.04
C HIS A 83 23.69 10.86 13.86
N ILE A 84 23.25 11.13 12.62
CA ILE A 84 24.05 10.81 11.42
C ILE A 84 25.33 11.65 11.34
N LYS A 85 25.34 12.87 11.90
CA LYS A 85 26.55 13.70 12.00
C LYS A 85 27.57 13.10 12.98
N LYS A 86 27.10 12.57 14.12
CA LYS A 86 27.94 11.98 15.16
C LYS A 86 28.49 10.62 14.74
N HIS A 87 27.64 9.74 14.20
CA HIS A 87 27.99 8.35 13.95
C HIS A 87 28.51 8.07 12.53
N LYS A 88 28.23 8.95 11.55
CA LYS A 88 28.67 8.81 10.15
C LYS A 88 28.45 7.39 9.58
N PRO A 89 27.20 6.96 9.37
CA PRO A 89 26.91 5.61 8.92
C PRO A 89 27.51 5.31 7.54
N ASP A 90 27.80 4.03 7.29
CA ASP A 90 28.26 3.54 5.98
C ASP A 90 27.18 3.72 4.91
N LEU A 91 25.90 3.60 5.28
CA LEU A 91 24.76 3.80 4.40
C LEU A 91 23.58 4.42 5.16
N LEU A 92 22.95 5.42 4.53
CA LEU A 92 21.66 5.97 4.97
C LEU A 92 20.55 5.43 4.06
N ILE A 93 19.63 4.66 4.63
CA ILE A 93 18.46 4.13 3.94
C ILE A 93 17.24 4.95 4.32
N LEU A 94 16.61 5.58 3.33
CA LEU A 94 15.39 6.36 3.48
C LEU A 94 14.21 5.56 2.93
N VAL A 95 13.20 5.30 3.76
CA VAL A 95 12.05 4.46 3.38
C VAL A 95 10.80 5.31 3.32
N ASP A 96 10.23 5.44 2.11
CA ASP A 96 9.01 6.22 1.85
C ASP A 96 9.06 7.65 2.46
N CYS A 97 7.94 8.21 2.93
CA CYS A 97 7.81 9.49 3.64
C CYS A 97 8.56 10.66 2.98
N PRO A 98 8.31 10.99 1.69
CA PRO A 98 9.12 11.92 0.92
C PRO A 98 9.23 13.33 1.48
N SER A 99 8.19 13.81 2.16
CA SER A 99 8.19 15.15 2.75
C SER A 99 9.22 15.29 3.89
N PHE A 100 9.49 14.21 4.63
CA PHE A 100 10.50 14.18 5.69
C PHE A 100 11.86 13.74 5.13
N ASN A 101 11.90 12.61 4.42
CA ASN A 101 13.12 11.96 4.00
C ASN A 101 13.93 12.78 2.99
N LEU A 102 13.29 13.53 2.09
CA LEU A 102 14.04 14.43 1.19
C LEU A 102 14.73 15.59 1.93
N ARG A 103 14.23 16.00 3.11
CA ARG A 103 14.90 17.01 3.96
C ARG A 103 16.11 16.41 4.69
N VAL A 104 16.03 15.14 5.08
CA VAL A 104 17.15 14.38 5.63
C VAL A 104 18.21 14.17 4.56
N ALA A 105 17.82 13.67 3.38
CA ALA A 105 18.70 13.44 2.24
C ALA A 105 19.51 14.69 1.87
N LYS A 106 18.82 15.84 1.73
CA LYS A 106 19.46 17.12 1.41
C LYS A 106 20.54 17.50 2.42
N TYR A 107 20.31 17.28 3.71
CA TYR A 107 21.29 17.56 4.75
C TYR A 107 22.45 16.55 4.72
N ALA A 108 22.13 15.25 4.71
CA ALA A 108 23.09 14.16 4.70
C ALA A 108 24.05 14.27 3.51
N LYS A 109 23.53 14.52 2.30
CA LYS A 109 24.37 14.67 1.11
C LYS A 109 25.21 15.94 1.16
N ARG A 110 24.59 17.12 1.34
CA ARG A 110 25.28 18.41 1.20
C ARG A 110 26.21 18.77 2.35
N ARG A 111 25.97 18.24 3.56
CA ARG A 111 26.77 18.59 4.76
C ARG A 111 27.74 17.49 5.18
N LEU A 112 27.43 16.23 4.88
CA LEU A 112 28.20 15.09 5.37
C LEU A 112 28.72 14.18 4.25
N GLY A 113 28.23 14.32 3.01
CA GLY A 113 28.65 13.49 1.89
C GLY A 113 28.26 12.02 2.01
N LEU A 114 27.22 11.70 2.80
CA LEU A 114 26.82 10.31 3.04
C LEU A 114 26.29 9.64 1.76
N ARG A 115 26.49 8.32 1.66
CA ARG A 115 25.86 7.46 0.67
C ARG A 115 24.40 7.23 1.04
N ILE A 116 23.49 7.43 0.08
CA ILE A 116 22.04 7.40 0.34
C ILE A 116 21.33 6.45 -0.63
N LEU A 117 20.71 5.41 -0.08
CA LEU A 117 19.74 4.56 -0.76
C LEU A 117 18.33 5.03 -0.39
N TYR A 118 17.49 5.30 -1.38
CA TYR A 118 16.08 5.63 -1.16
C TYR A 118 15.20 4.47 -1.60
N TYR A 119 14.51 3.85 -0.65
CA TYR A 119 13.61 2.73 -0.87
C TYR A 119 12.15 3.17 -0.82
N ILE A 120 11.35 2.68 -1.77
CA ILE A 120 9.96 3.09 -2.03
C ILE A 120 9.92 4.55 -2.49
N SER A 121 9.82 4.71 -3.80
CA SER A 121 9.97 6.00 -4.46
C SER A 121 8.84 6.98 -4.10
N PRO A 122 9.15 8.29 -3.95
CA PRO A 122 8.13 9.32 -3.96
C PRO A 122 7.31 9.23 -5.26
N GLN A 123 5.98 9.31 -5.19
CA GLN A 123 5.07 9.23 -6.34
C GLN A 123 5.12 10.48 -7.26
N ILE A 124 6.30 10.84 -7.75
CA ILE A 124 6.57 12.03 -8.57
C ILE A 124 5.82 12.02 -9.91
N TRP A 125 5.43 10.83 -10.37
CA TRP A 125 4.59 10.61 -11.56
C TRP A 125 3.15 11.05 -11.36
N ALA A 126 2.61 10.94 -10.14
CA ALA A 126 1.26 11.40 -9.83
C ALA A 126 1.23 12.90 -9.53
N TRP A 127 2.23 13.41 -8.81
CA TRP A 127 2.24 14.78 -8.29
C TRP A 127 3.64 15.24 -7.86
N LYS A 128 3.84 16.57 -7.75
CA LYS A 128 5.12 17.16 -7.30
C LYS A 128 6.35 16.69 -8.08
N ALA A 129 6.23 16.61 -9.41
CA ALA A 129 7.30 16.19 -10.34
C ALA A 129 8.64 16.93 -10.11
N GLY A 130 8.62 18.19 -9.67
CA GLY A 130 9.83 18.97 -9.35
C GLY A 130 10.75 18.35 -8.28
N ARG A 131 10.28 17.35 -7.51
CA ARG A 131 11.13 16.59 -6.57
C ARG A 131 12.26 15.82 -7.27
N ILE A 132 12.12 15.49 -8.56
CA ILE A 132 13.12 14.74 -9.31
C ILE A 132 14.50 15.42 -9.30
N GLN A 133 14.54 16.77 -9.33
CA GLN A 133 15.79 17.51 -9.28
C GLN A 133 16.51 17.29 -7.94
N LEU A 134 15.78 17.37 -6.83
CA LEU A 134 16.36 17.14 -5.50
C LEU A 134 16.82 15.69 -5.33
N ILE A 135 16.06 14.73 -5.88
CA ILE A 135 16.44 13.31 -5.86
C ILE A 135 17.75 13.12 -6.62
N ARG A 136 17.86 13.65 -7.85
CA ARG A 136 19.07 13.59 -8.66
C ARG A 136 20.30 14.20 -7.98
N GLU A 137 20.10 15.28 -7.23
CA GLU A 137 21.20 15.94 -6.50
C GLU A 137 21.62 15.19 -5.21
N CYS A 138 20.70 14.47 -4.58
CA CYS A 138 20.89 14.00 -3.20
C CYS A 138 20.96 12.49 -3.03
N ILE A 139 20.38 11.71 -3.94
CA ILE A 139 20.22 10.26 -3.77
C ILE A 139 21.21 9.54 -4.67
N ASP A 140 21.96 8.61 -4.08
CA ASP A 140 22.96 7.81 -4.81
C ASP A 140 22.33 6.64 -5.54
N ARG A 141 21.29 6.04 -4.94
CA ARG A 141 20.58 4.90 -5.50
C ARG A 141 19.10 4.93 -5.14
N MET A 142 18.24 4.73 -6.12
CA MET A 142 16.82 4.49 -5.92
C MET A 142 16.52 2.98 -5.94
N ALA A 143 15.77 2.50 -4.96
CA ALA A 143 15.18 1.16 -4.93
C ALA A 143 13.65 1.30 -5.11
N VAL A 144 13.19 1.10 -6.34
CA VAL A 144 11.78 1.31 -6.71
C VAL A 144 11.00 -0.01 -6.67
N ILE A 145 9.70 0.09 -6.39
CA ILE A 145 8.81 -1.08 -6.24
C ILE A 145 7.81 -1.22 -7.40
N PHE A 146 7.84 -0.27 -8.34
CA PHE A 146 7.08 -0.36 -9.58
C PHE A 146 8.02 -0.33 -10.80
N PRO A 147 7.84 -1.25 -11.77
CA PRO A 147 8.72 -1.31 -12.95
C PRO A 147 8.81 0.00 -13.73
N PHE A 148 7.70 0.72 -13.89
CA PHE A 148 7.68 1.97 -14.65
C PHE A 148 8.44 3.12 -13.95
N GLU A 149 8.59 3.08 -12.62
CA GLU A 149 9.34 4.10 -11.88
C GLU A 149 10.82 4.06 -12.26
N LYS A 150 11.35 2.87 -12.55
CA LYS A 150 12.72 2.68 -13.02
C LYS A 150 12.98 3.54 -14.27
N THR A 151 12.11 3.44 -15.27
CA THR A 151 12.21 4.22 -16.50
C THR A 151 12.17 5.74 -16.26
N ILE A 152 11.41 6.20 -15.26
CA ILE A 152 11.34 7.63 -14.90
C ILE A 152 12.69 8.11 -14.36
N TYR A 153 13.30 7.35 -13.46
CA TYR A 153 14.57 7.71 -12.84
C TYR A 153 15.75 7.56 -13.80
N GLU A 154 15.76 6.53 -14.66
CA GLU A 154 16.78 6.35 -15.71
C GLU A 154 16.78 7.55 -16.67
N LYS A 155 15.60 7.98 -17.14
CA LYS A 155 15.47 9.17 -18.00
C LYS A 155 15.96 10.45 -17.33
N ALA A 156 15.88 10.53 -16.01
CA ALA A 156 16.38 11.66 -15.22
C ALA A 156 17.87 11.53 -14.85
N GLY A 157 18.55 10.46 -15.28
CA GLY A 157 19.96 10.19 -14.95
C GLY A 157 20.19 9.83 -13.49
N VAL A 158 19.18 9.30 -12.79
CA VAL A 158 19.27 8.87 -11.40
C VAL A 158 19.52 7.36 -11.36
N PRO A 159 20.60 6.87 -10.72
CA PRO A 159 20.82 5.44 -10.59
C PRO A 159 19.67 4.76 -9.85
N VAL A 160 19.11 3.70 -10.44
CA VAL A 160 17.88 3.08 -9.96
C VAL A 160 17.86 1.58 -10.25
N ASN A 161 17.23 0.83 -9.36
CA ASN A 161 16.92 -0.59 -9.54
C ASN A 161 15.47 -0.85 -9.13
N PHE A 162 14.76 -1.64 -9.93
CA PHE A 162 13.49 -2.22 -9.53
C PHE A 162 13.77 -3.44 -8.63
N VAL A 163 13.31 -3.39 -7.38
CA VAL A 163 13.62 -4.40 -6.35
C VAL A 163 12.48 -5.38 -6.07
N GLY A 164 11.49 -5.43 -6.95
CA GLY A 164 10.25 -6.18 -6.73
C GLY A 164 9.26 -5.42 -5.84
N HIS A 165 7.99 -5.81 -5.90
CA HIS A 165 6.97 -5.23 -5.05
C HIS A 165 6.79 -6.05 -3.75
N PRO A 166 6.92 -5.46 -2.56
CA PRO A 166 6.82 -6.18 -1.28
C PRO A 166 5.50 -6.91 -0.99
N LEU A 167 4.45 -6.60 -1.75
CA LEU A 167 3.14 -7.21 -1.55
C LEU A 167 3.05 -8.56 -2.25
N VAL A 168 3.87 -8.82 -3.27
CA VAL A 168 3.84 -10.11 -3.98
C VAL A 168 4.17 -11.27 -3.05
N ASP A 169 5.13 -11.08 -2.15
CA ASP A 169 5.51 -12.13 -1.19
C ASP A 169 4.57 -12.20 0.03
N LYS A 170 3.92 -11.08 0.39
CA LYS A 170 2.99 -10.99 1.53
C LYS A 170 1.58 -11.48 1.20
N VAL A 171 1.11 -11.20 -0.01
CA VAL A 171 -0.24 -11.50 -0.45
C VAL A 171 -0.23 -12.87 -1.11
N LYS A 172 -0.37 -13.89 -0.27
CA LYS A 172 -0.52 -15.28 -0.70
C LYS A 172 -1.91 -15.75 -0.31
N PRO A 173 -2.59 -16.53 -1.18
CA PRO A 173 -3.81 -17.20 -0.75
C PRO A 173 -3.48 -18.12 0.43
N SER A 174 -4.48 -18.34 1.29
CA SER A 174 -4.37 -19.37 2.33
C SER A 174 -4.04 -20.72 1.69
N ASN A 175 -3.23 -21.54 2.38
CA ASN A 175 -2.99 -22.93 1.99
C ASN A 175 -4.22 -23.82 2.20
N GLU A 176 -5.23 -23.31 2.90
CA GLU A 176 -6.49 -24.01 3.14
C GLU A 176 -7.40 -24.00 1.91
N SER A 177 -8.31 -24.98 1.84
CA SER A 177 -9.35 -24.99 0.83
C SER A 177 -10.30 -23.81 1.02
N VAL A 178 -10.91 -23.33 -0.07
CA VAL A 178 -11.89 -22.25 -0.02
C VAL A 178 -13.05 -22.59 0.93
N ASP A 179 -13.49 -23.85 0.95
CA ASP A 179 -14.58 -24.30 1.84
C ASP A 179 -14.18 -24.27 3.32
N SER A 180 -12.92 -24.64 3.65
CA SER A 180 -12.37 -24.50 5.01
C SER A 180 -12.43 -23.04 5.45
N LEU A 181 -11.97 -22.13 4.59
CA LEU A 181 -11.93 -20.70 4.88
C LEU A 181 -13.32 -20.09 5.04
N ILE A 182 -14.29 -20.53 4.23
CA ILE A 182 -15.71 -20.14 4.36
C ILE A 182 -16.24 -20.58 5.72
N SER A 183 -15.98 -21.82 6.12
CA SER A 183 -16.41 -22.36 7.42
C SER A 183 -15.74 -21.62 8.59
N GLU A 184 -14.44 -21.38 8.52
CA GLU A 184 -13.65 -20.69 9.55
C GLU A 184 -14.11 -19.24 9.76
N LEU A 185 -14.47 -18.56 8.66
CA LEU A 185 -15.02 -17.21 8.68
C LEU A 185 -16.50 -17.15 9.07
N GLY A 186 -17.16 -18.29 9.29
CA GLY A 186 -18.60 -18.36 9.61
C GLY A 186 -19.48 -17.88 8.46
N LEU A 187 -19.04 -18.08 7.21
CA LEU A 187 -19.75 -17.69 6.01
C LEU A 187 -20.66 -18.83 5.51
N PRO A 188 -21.78 -18.52 4.84
CA PRO A 188 -22.71 -19.55 4.39
C PRO A 188 -22.13 -20.36 3.22
N ILE A 189 -22.09 -21.68 3.39
CA ILE A 189 -21.67 -22.64 2.37
C ILE A 189 -22.64 -22.61 1.18
N GLY A 190 -22.10 -22.71 -0.03
CA GLY A 190 -22.89 -22.78 -1.27
C GLY A 190 -23.47 -21.44 -1.76
N LYS A 191 -23.24 -20.33 -1.04
CA LYS A 191 -23.60 -18.98 -1.50
C LYS A 191 -22.48 -18.37 -2.34
N LYS A 192 -22.83 -17.53 -3.31
CA LYS A 192 -21.88 -16.69 -4.04
C LYS A 192 -21.49 -15.51 -3.13
N ILE A 193 -20.24 -15.48 -2.72
CA ILE A 193 -19.69 -14.46 -1.81
C ILE A 193 -19.20 -13.25 -2.60
N ILE A 194 -19.68 -12.06 -2.23
CA ILE A 194 -19.20 -10.76 -2.71
C ILE A 194 -18.52 -10.02 -1.55
N ALA A 195 -17.22 -9.77 -1.67
CA ALA A 195 -16.50 -8.96 -0.71
C ALA A 195 -16.68 -7.47 -1.01
N LEU A 196 -17.01 -6.70 0.01
CA LEU A 196 -17.10 -5.25 -0.04
C LEU A 196 -16.02 -4.65 0.85
N LEU A 197 -15.04 -3.99 0.26
CA LEU A 197 -13.94 -3.33 0.96
C LEU A 197 -14.16 -1.81 0.84
N PRO A 198 -15.03 -1.21 1.67
CA PRO A 198 -15.45 0.20 1.55
C PRO A 198 -14.34 1.21 1.88
N GLY A 199 -13.16 0.78 2.31
CA GLY A 199 -12.04 1.62 2.68
C GLY A 199 -11.63 1.45 4.14
N SER A 200 -10.48 2.03 4.50
CA SER A 200 -9.89 1.95 5.85
C SER A 200 -10.08 3.24 6.64
N ARG A 201 -10.64 4.29 6.02
CA ARG A 201 -10.86 5.60 6.66
C ARG A 201 -12.33 5.89 6.85
N GLY A 202 -12.68 6.49 7.98
CA GLY A 202 -14.07 6.82 8.30
C GLY A 202 -14.79 7.67 7.24
N HIS A 203 -14.07 8.52 6.51
CA HIS A 203 -14.64 9.34 5.44
C HIS A 203 -14.86 8.59 4.13
N GLU A 204 -14.17 7.46 3.90
CA GLU A 204 -14.41 6.54 2.77
C GLU A 204 -15.70 5.76 3.08
N ILE A 205 -15.78 5.19 4.28
CA ILE A 205 -16.98 4.49 4.78
C ILE A 205 -18.23 5.36 4.62
N GLN A 206 -18.19 6.61 5.10
CA GLN A 206 -19.33 7.54 5.03
C GLN A 206 -19.83 7.80 3.60
N ARG A 207 -18.94 7.72 2.59
CA ARG A 207 -19.28 8.04 1.19
C ARG A 207 -19.59 6.80 0.35
N HIS A 208 -18.95 5.68 0.64
CA HIS A 208 -19.14 4.44 -0.11
C HIS A 208 -20.33 3.63 0.40
N MET A 209 -20.50 3.50 1.73
CA MET A 209 -21.53 2.66 2.32
C MET A 209 -22.97 2.96 1.87
N PRO A 210 -23.39 4.22 1.68
CA PRO A 210 -24.73 4.50 1.17
C PRO A 210 -25.00 3.89 -0.22
N VAL A 211 -24.02 3.93 -1.12
CA VAL A 211 -24.14 3.33 -2.45
C VAL A 211 -24.10 1.81 -2.34
N LEU A 212 -23.15 1.27 -1.56
CA LEU A 212 -23.00 -0.16 -1.34
C LEU A 212 -24.26 -0.78 -0.72
N ASN A 213 -24.88 -0.15 0.29
CA ASN A 213 -26.11 -0.65 0.89
C ASN A 213 -27.26 -0.72 -0.13
N LYS A 214 -27.43 0.31 -0.97
CA LYS A 214 -28.43 0.29 -2.03
C LYS A 214 -28.14 -0.79 -3.08
N THR A 215 -26.86 -1.03 -3.41
CA THR A 215 -26.45 -2.10 -4.31
C THR A 215 -26.73 -3.48 -3.72
N ILE A 216 -26.46 -3.69 -2.42
CA ILE A 216 -26.84 -4.93 -1.72
C ILE A 216 -28.36 -5.13 -1.82
N GLN A 217 -29.15 -4.10 -1.55
CA GLN A 217 -30.62 -4.17 -1.64
C GLN A 217 -31.07 -4.56 -3.05
N GLN A 218 -30.54 -3.90 -4.08
CA GLN A 218 -30.89 -4.18 -5.48
C GLN A 218 -30.51 -5.62 -5.88
N LEU A 219 -29.28 -6.04 -5.62
CA LEU A 219 -28.79 -7.38 -6.00
C LEU A 219 -29.52 -8.49 -5.24
N THR A 220 -29.83 -8.30 -3.95
CA THR A 220 -30.53 -9.33 -3.15
C THR A 220 -32.02 -9.44 -3.46
N ASN A 221 -32.61 -8.48 -4.18
CA ASN A 221 -33.98 -8.60 -4.68
C ASN A 221 -34.04 -9.45 -5.96
N THR A 222 -32.93 -9.54 -6.70
CA THR A 222 -32.82 -10.34 -7.92
C THR A 222 -32.22 -11.73 -7.65
N TYR A 223 -31.28 -11.84 -6.71
CA TYR A 223 -30.51 -13.07 -6.46
C TYR A 223 -30.53 -13.50 -4.99
N ASP A 224 -31.11 -14.66 -4.72
CA ASP A 224 -31.20 -15.25 -3.36
C ASP A 224 -29.97 -16.03 -2.91
N ASN A 225 -29.07 -16.34 -3.84
CA ASN A 225 -27.84 -17.09 -3.56
C ASN A 225 -26.63 -16.19 -3.25
N LEU A 226 -26.79 -14.87 -3.12
CA LEU A 226 -25.71 -13.96 -2.79
C LEU A 226 -25.54 -13.79 -1.28
N HIS A 227 -24.28 -13.70 -0.85
CA HIS A 227 -23.90 -13.28 0.50
C HIS A 227 -22.80 -12.22 0.44
N PHE A 228 -22.91 -11.17 1.25
CA PHE A 228 -21.96 -10.07 1.25
C PHE A 228 -21.08 -10.13 2.48
N VAL A 229 -19.80 -9.80 2.33
CA VAL A 229 -18.83 -9.82 3.44
C VAL A 229 -18.04 -8.52 3.46
N ILE A 230 -17.97 -7.90 4.63
CA ILE A 230 -17.24 -6.64 4.84
C ILE A 230 -16.09 -6.90 5.83
N PRO A 231 -14.83 -7.00 5.37
CA PRO A 231 -13.69 -6.99 6.28
C PRO A 231 -13.48 -5.57 6.81
N VAL A 232 -13.64 -5.38 8.12
CA VAL A 232 -13.54 -4.09 8.80
C VAL A 232 -12.10 -3.85 9.24
N ALA A 233 -11.46 -2.82 8.67
CA ALA A 233 -10.13 -2.38 9.07
C ALA A 233 -10.11 -1.96 10.54
N GLY A 234 -9.01 -2.21 11.26
CA GLY A 234 -8.89 -1.90 12.69
C GLY A 234 -9.03 -0.40 13.04
N THR A 235 -8.84 0.48 12.05
CA THR A 235 -9.02 1.93 12.15
C THR A 235 -10.47 2.40 12.02
N VAL A 236 -11.39 1.50 11.65
CA VAL A 236 -12.80 1.81 11.41
C VAL A 236 -13.65 1.28 12.55
N ASN A 237 -14.53 2.14 13.09
CA ASN A 237 -15.57 1.69 14.01
C ASN A 237 -16.64 0.90 13.23
N PRO A 238 -16.86 -0.40 13.51
CA PRO A 238 -17.86 -1.22 12.83
C PRO A 238 -19.27 -0.62 12.87
N LEU A 239 -19.60 0.15 13.91
CA LEU A 239 -20.91 0.79 14.05
C LEU A 239 -21.23 1.76 12.89
N LYS A 240 -20.21 2.39 12.29
CA LYS A 240 -20.41 3.27 11.11
C LYS A 240 -20.82 2.51 9.86
N ILE A 241 -20.50 1.22 9.79
CA ILE A 241 -20.89 0.34 8.69
C ILE A 241 -22.30 -0.18 8.97
N THR A 242 -22.53 -0.73 10.17
CA THR A 242 -23.83 -1.31 10.53
C THR A 242 -24.95 -0.27 10.54
N SER A 243 -24.68 0.98 10.93
CA SER A 243 -25.67 2.07 10.88
C SER A 243 -26.16 2.40 9.47
N CYS A 244 -25.42 2.01 8.42
CA CYS A 244 -25.81 2.20 7.03
C CYS A 244 -26.60 1.03 6.46
N LEU A 245 -26.66 -0.11 7.17
CA LEU A 245 -27.34 -1.32 6.71
C LEU A 245 -28.79 -1.34 7.20
N SER A 246 -29.73 -1.69 6.33
CA SER A 246 -31.13 -1.90 6.72
C SER A 246 -31.29 -3.21 7.53
N PRO A 247 -32.11 -3.25 8.61
CA PRO A 247 -32.25 -4.42 9.49
C PRO A 247 -32.57 -5.73 8.76
N GLU A 248 -33.48 -5.70 7.79
CA GLU A 248 -33.89 -6.90 7.02
C GLU A 248 -32.75 -7.52 6.20
N LYS A 249 -31.82 -6.69 5.70
CA LYS A 249 -30.72 -7.13 4.85
C LYS A 249 -29.43 -7.35 5.63
N ALA A 250 -29.36 -6.98 6.91
CA ALA A 250 -28.23 -7.27 7.78
C ALA A 250 -27.93 -8.78 7.86
N GLN A 251 -28.95 -9.63 7.71
CA GLN A 251 -28.78 -11.09 7.67
C GLN A 251 -28.00 -11.59 6.44
N ARG A 252 -27.92 -10.80 5.36
CA ARG A 252 -27.16 -11.14 4.14
C ARG A 252 -25.77 -10.49 4.10
N VAL A 253 -25.34 -9.87 5.21
CA VAL A 253 -24.05 -9.19 5.32
C VAL A 253 -23.30 -9.67 6.57
N THR A 254 -22.16 -10.32 6.38
CA THR A 254 -21.25 -10.65 7.50
C THR A 254 -20.16 -9.60 7.62
N LEU A 255 -19.95 -9.07 8.83
CA LEU A 255 -18.82 -8.20 9.14
C LEU A 255 -17.71 -9.05 9.78
N ILE A 256 -16.51 -9.04 9.18
CA ILE A 256 -15.33 -9.73 9.70
C ILE A 256 -14.34 -8.68 10.17
N LYS A 257 -13.82 -8.78 11.40
CA LYS A 257 -12.79 -7.85 11.88
C LYS A 257 -11.44 -8.24 11.26
N GLY A 258 -10.83 -7.34 10.49
CA GLY A 258 -9.57 -7.63 9.79
C GLY A 258 -9.75 -8.71 8.70
N ARG A 259 -8.74 -9.59 8.55
CA ARG A 259 -8.75 -10.75 7.64
C ARG A 259 -9.19 -10.44 6.20
N ALA A 260 -8.84 -9.27 5.68
CA ALA A 260 -9.26 -8.85 4.33
C ALA A 260 -8.75 -9.81 3.24
N ILE A 261 -7.51 -10.29 3.35
CA ILE A 261 -6.93 -11.27 2.42
C ILE A 261 -7.77 -12.54 2.38
N ASP A 262 -8.13 -13.09 3.53
CA ASP A 262 -8.93 -14.33 3.63
C ASP A 262 -10.33 -14.15 3.02
N VAL A 263 -11.00 -13.05 3.36
CA VAL A 263 -12.32 -12.71 2.81
C VAL A 263 -12.24 -12.56 1.29
N VAL A 264 -11.21 -11.90 0.77
CA VAL A 264 -11.00 -11.75 -0.67
C VAL A 264 -10.71 -13.11 -1.31
N SER A 265 -9.89 -13.95 -0.68
CA SER A 265 -9.54 -15.30 -1.14
C SER A 265 -10.74 -16.23 -1.31
N CYS A 266 -11.77 -16.14 -0.47
CA CYS A 266 -13.00 -16.92 -0.64
C CYS A 266 -14.11 -16.23 -1.46
N SER A 267 -13.86 -15.01 -1.94
CA SER A 267 -14.85 -14.24 -2.70
C SER A 267 -14.87 -14.58 -4.19
N HIS A 268 -16.06 -14.47 -4.78
CA HIS A 268 -16.31 -14.64 -6.22
C HIS A 268 -16.12 -13.33 -6.99
N PHE A 269 -16.46 -12.21 -6.34
CA PHE A 269 -16.27 -10.86 -6.87
C PHE A 269 -15.97 -9.89 -5.72
N VAL A 270 -15.17 -8.86 -5.98
CA VAL A 270 -14.76 -7.89 -4.97
C VAL A 270 -15.08 -6.47 -5.41
N ILE A 271 -15.76 -5.72 -4.55
CA ILE A 271 -15.95 -4.27 -4.72
C ILE A 271 -15.02 -3.59 -3.73
N VAL A 272 -13.95 -2.95 -4.23
CA VAL A 272 -12.84 -2.46 -3.39
C VAL A 272 -12.62 -0.97 -3.57
N ALA A 273 -12.47 -0.25 -2.47
CA ALA A 273 -12.07 1.15 -2.51
C ALA A 273 -10.66 1.30 -3.11
N SER A 274 -10.42 2.40 -3.84
CA SER A 274 -9.08 2.67 -4.37
C SER A 274 -8.02 2.78 -3.26
N GLY A 275 -6.88 2.11 -3.45
CA GLY A 275 -5.76 2.08 -2.51
C GLY A 275 -4.97 0.78 -2.59
N THR A 276 -4.19 0.47 -1.56
CA THR A 276 -3.40 -0.78 -1.46
C THR A 276 -4.27 -2.03 -1.57
N ALA A 277 -5.47 -2.00 -0.99
CA ALA A 277 -6.41 -3.12 -1.01
C ALA A 277 -6.77 -3.58 -2.44
N SER A 278 -6.83 -2.66 -3.42
CA SER A 278 -7.10 -3.07 -4.80
C SER A 278 -5.93 -3.83 -5.41
N LEU A 279 -4.69 -3.48 -5.06
CA LEU A 279 -3.52 -4.23 -5.49
C LEU A 279 -3.45 -5.59 -4.79
N GLU A 280 -3.78 -5.68 -3.51
CA GLU A 280 -3.90 -6.96 -2.80
C GLU A 280 -4.92 -7.89 -3.49
N CYS A 281 -6.09 -7.37 -3.85
CA CYS A 281 -7.10 -8.12 -4.60
C CYS A 281 -6.59 -8.59 -5.97
N ALA A 282 -5.82 -7.75 -6.68
CA ALA A 282 -5.20 -8.11 -7.95
C ALA A 282 -4.16 -9.23 -7.79
N LEU A 283 -3.35 -9.20 -6.73
CA LEU A 283 -2.33 -10.21 -6.45
C LEU A 283 -2.94 -11.57 -6.03
N LEU A 284 -4.15 -11.55 -5.48
CA LEU A 284 -4.99 -12.73 -5.25
C LEU A 284 -5.76 -13.18 -6.51
N GLU A 285 -5.55 -12.50 -7.64
CA GLU A 285 -6.16 -12.81 -8.94
C GLU A 285 -7.69 -12.81 -8.87
N LYS A 286 -8.27 -11.94 -8.03
CA LYS A 286 -9.72 -11.89 -7.81
C LYS A 286 -10.41 -10.94 -8.78
N PRO A 287 -11.49 -11.40 -9.45
CA PRO A 287 -12.38 -10.51 -10.18
C PRO A 287 -12.88 -9.38 -9.27
N MET A 288 -12.75 -8.14 -9.73
CA MET A 288 -13.06 -6.99 -8.89
C MET A 288 -13.49 -5.76 -9.69
N CYS A 289 -14.02 -4.77 -8.98
CA CYS A 289 -14.12 -3.38 -9.45
C CYS A 289 -13.60 -2.42 -8.38
N ILE A 290 -13.02 -1.32 -8.83
CA ILE A 290 -12.49 -0.27 -7.95
C ILE A 290 -13.53 0.82 -7.82
N ILE A 291 -13.81 1.25 -6.59
CA ILE A 291 -14.73 2.35 -6.30
C ILE A 291 -14.01 3.47 -5.57
N TYR A 292 -14.40 4.71 -5.82
CA TYR A 292 -13.95 5.82 -4.98
C TYR A 292 -14.87 7.03 -5.05
N LYS A 293 -15.11 7.66 -3.89
CA LYS A 293 -15.86 8.90 -3.78
C LYS A 293 -15.28 9.79 -2.68
N SER A 294 -14.95 11.01 -3.05
CA SER A 294 -14.45 12.08 -2.17
C SER A 294 -15.41 13.26 -2.13
N SER A 295 -15.13 14.26 -1.28
CA SER A 295 -15.90 15.51 -1.31
C SER A 295 -15.73 16.23 -2.64
N PHE A 296 -16.74 16.99 -3.09
CA PHE A 296 -16.66 17.73 -4.36
C PHE A 296 -15.44 18.66 -4.42
N LEU A 297 -15.17 19.39 -3.31
CA LEU A 297 -14.00 20.27 -3.21
C LEU A 297 -12.69 19.49 -3.28
N THR A 298 -12.61 18.34 -2.60
CA THR A 298 -11.44 17.45 -2.67
C THR A 298 -11.22 16.94 -4.09
N TYR A 299 -12.29 16.51 -4.76
CA TYR A 299 -12.23 16.03 -6.13
C TYR A 299 -11.75 17.11 -7.10
N LEU A 300 -12.30 18.32 -7.01
CA LEU A 300 -11.93 19.43 -7.87
C LEU A 300 -10.46 19.87 -7.67
N ALA A 301 -9.97 19.82 -6.43
CA ALA A 301 -8.57 20.10 -6.13
C ALA A 301 -7.66 18.96 -6.64
N ALA A 302 -8.05 17.71 -6.41
CA ALA A 302 -7.28 16.54 -6.81
C ALA A 302 -7.19 16.41 -8.34
N SER A 303 -8.28 16.62 -9.08
CA SER A 303 -8.31 16.50 -10.54
C SER A 303 -7.41 17.51 -11.26
N LYS A 304 -7.14 18.67 -10.64
CA LYS A 304 -6.19 19.66 -11.17
C LYS A 304 -4.73 19.32 -10.88
N LEU A 305 -4.47 18.53 -9.83
CA LEU A 305 -3.13 18.25 -9.32
C LEU A 305 -2.58 16.89 -9.73
N ILE A 306 -3.47 15.89 -9.83
CA ILE A 306 -3.14 14.50 -10.14
C ILE A 306 -3.03 14.34 -11.66
N LYS A 307 -1.89 13.81 -12.13
CA LYS A 307 -1.58 13.67 -13.56
C LYS A 307 -1.69 12.24 -14.10
N VAL A 308 -2.57 11.42 -13.52
CA VAL A 308 -2.71 10.01 -13.94
C VAL A 308 -4.07 9.74 -14.59
N GLN A 309 -4.07 8.84 -15.58
CA GLN A 309 -5.29 8.39 -16.25
C GLN A 309 -6.13 7.42 -15.41
N TYR A 310 -5.49 6.67 -14.52
CA TYR A 310 -6.13 5.62 -13.72
C TYR A 310 -5.87 5.88 -12.24
N LEU A 311 -6.89 5.73 -11.40
CA LEU A 311 -6.77 5.89 -9.96
C LEU A 311 -6.37 4.57 -9.29
N GLY A 312 -6.83 3.44 -9.82
CA GLY A 312 -6.51 2.12 -9.34
C GLY A 312 -5.07 1.74 -9.65
N LEU A 313 -4.31 1.32 -8.62
CA LEU A 313 -2.90 0.92 -8.78
C LEU A 313 -2.72 -0.14 -9.87
N CYS A 314 -3.64 -1.10 -9.98
CA CYS A 314 -3.59 -2.19 -10.96
C CYS A 314 -3.66 -1.68 -12.40
N ASN A 315 -4.53 -0.71 -12.66
CA ASN A 315 -4.71 -0.10 -13.98
C ASN A 315 -3.57 0.86 -14.31
N LEU A 316 -3.14 1.64 -13.31
CA LEU A 316 -2.00 2.52 -13.42
C LEU A 316 -0.74 1.75 -13.80
N LEU A 317 -0.46 0.64 -13.09
CA LEU A 317 0.70 -0.23 -13.35
C LEU A 317 0.65 -0.87 -14.74
N SER A 318 -0.55 -1.21 -15.21
CA SER A 318 -0.77 -1.79 -16.53
C SER A 318 -0.88 -0.74 -17.64
N ASN A 319 -0.90 0.54 -17.29
CA ASN A 319 -1.21 1.67 -18.16
C ASN A 319 -2.46 1.45 -19.06
N ARG A 320 -3.44 0.70 -18.55
CA ARG A 320 -4.70 0.38 -19.23
C ARG A 320 -5.74 -0.04 -18.20
N MET A 321 -7.03 0.12 -18.52
CA MET A 321 -8.11 -0.36 -17.67
C MET A 321 -8.23 -1.89 -17.74
N ILE A 322 -7.51 -2.59 -16.87
CA ILE A 322 -7.65 -4.04 -16.69
C ILE A 322 -8.79 -4.41 -15.73
N VAL A 323 -9.16 -3.47 -14.86
CA VAL A 323 -10.21 -3.55 -13.84
C VAL A 323 -11.10 -2.32 -13.97
N PRO A 324 -12.44 -2.44 -13.96
CA PRO A 324 -13.33 -1.28 -14.03
C PRO A 324 -13.17 -0.37 -12.81
N GLU A 325 -13.18 0.95 -13.04
CA GLU A 325 -13.14 1.98 -12.00
C GLU A 325 -14.44 2.80 -12.03
N LEU A 326 -15.23 2.76 -10.94
CA LEU A 326 -16.39 3.61 -10.75
C LEU A 326 -16.02 4.75 -9.79
N LEU A 327 -15.73 5.92 -10.37
CA LEU A 327 -15.22 7.07 -9.65
C LEU A 327 -16.28 8.17 -9.53
N GLN A 328 -16.39 8.78 -8.35
CA GLN A 328 -17.23 9.95 -8.08
C GLN A 328 -18.71 9.78 -8.49
N TYR A 329 -19.09 10.24 -9.69
CA TYR A 329 -20.45 10.20 -10.21
C TYR A 329 -20.80 8.84 -10.80
N ASP A 330 -19.81 8.16 -11.39
CA ASP A 330 -19.96 6.78 -11.90
C ASP A 330 -20.18 5.79 -10.76
N LEU A 331 -19.73 6.13 -9.54
CA LEU A 331 -20.13 5.41 -8.33
C LEU A 331 -21.56 5.76 -7.92
N ASN A 332 -22.50 5.06 -8.54
CA ASN A 332 -23.92 5.05 -8.21
C ASN A 332 -24.47 3.61 -8.21
N THR A 333 -25.67 3.43 -7.66
CA THR A 333 -26.27 2.11 -7.44
C THR A 333 -26.55 1.37 -8.74
N SER A 334 -26.97 2.06 -9.80
CA SER A 334 -27.29 1.45 -11.09
C SER A 334 -26.05 0.85 -11.73
N GLU A 335 -25.02 1.68 -11.95
CA GLU A 335 -23.77 1.27 -12.58
C GLU A 335 -23.07 0.16 -11.80
N LEU A 336 -22.99 0.30 -10.46
CA LEU A 336 -22.34 -0.70 -9.63
C LEU A 336 -23.08 -2.04 -9.62
N SER A 337 -24.42 -2.02 -9.60
CA SER A 337 -25.20 -3.25 -9.63
C SER A 337 -25.10 -3.94 -10.99
N GLN A 338 -25.23 -3.20 -12.09
CA GLN A 338 -25.06 -3.75 -13.45
C GLN A 338 -23.66 -4.35 -13.65
N LEU A 339 -22.62 -3.68 -13.18
CA LEU A 339 -21.25 -4.17 -13.24
C LEU A 339 -21.08 -5.46 -12.43
N ALA A 340 -21.60 -5.50 -11.19
CA ALA A 340 -21.54 -6.68 -10.35
C ALA A 340 -22.30 -7.86 -11.00
N GLU A 341 -23.50 -7.63 -11.54
CA GLU A 341 -24.29 -8.65 -12.24
C GLU A 341 -23.56 -9.20 -13.46
N HIS A 342 -22.97 -8.32 -14.28
CA HIS A 342 -22.16 -8.72 -15.42
C HIS A 342 -21.06 -9.69 -14.98
N PHE A 343 -20.27 -9.33 -13.96
CA PHE A 343 -19.21 -10.22 -13.46
C PHE A 343 -19.74 -11.44 -12.71
N LEU A 344 -20.96 -11.46 -12.17
CA LEU A 344 -21.54 -12.64 -11.52
C LEU A 344 -22.06 -13.68 -12.52
N ASN A 345 -22.51 -13.22 -13.69
CA ASN A 345 -23.15 -14.05 -14.71
C ASN A 345 -22.19 -14.42 -15.85
N GLU A 346 -21.33 -13.50 -16.28
CA GLU A 346 -20.44 -13.71 -17.42
C GLU A 346 -19.11 -14.35 -17.04
N HIS A 347 -18.98 -15.65 -17.27
CA HIS A 347 -17.75 -16.40 -17.00
C HIS A 347 -16.56 -15.88 -17.82
N GLN A 348 -16.78 -15.54 -19.09
CA GLN A 348 -15.73 -15.07 -19.99
C GLN A 348 -15.14 -13.71 -19.53
N ALA A 349 -15.99 -12.81 -19.03
CA ALA A 349 -15.55 -11.52 -18.50
C ALA A 349 -14.65 -11.70 -17.25
N ARG A 350 -15.05 -12.59 -16.32
CA ARG A 350 -14.23 -12.94 -15.15
C ARG A 350 -12.89 -13.54 -15.58
N PHE A 351 -12.92 -14.53 -16.46
CA PHE A 351 -11.73 -15.22 -16.93
C PHE A 351 -10.73 -14.24 -17.59
N ALA A 352 -11.21 -13.38 -18.48
CA ALA A 352 -10.37 -12.38 -19.14
C ALA A 352 -9.73 -11.38 -18.16
N MET A 353 -10.45 -11.00 -17.10
CA MET A 353 -9.88 -10.16 -16.04
C MET A 353 -8.80 -10.90 -15.27
N VAL A 354 -9.05 -12.14 -14.85
CA VAL A 354 -8.10 -12.96 -14.10
C VAL A 354 -6.79 -13.13 -14.87
N GLU A 355 -6.83 -13.38 -16.18
CA GLU A 355 -5.62 -13.48 -17.00
C GLU A 355 -4.81 -12.17 -17.03
N ARG A 356 -5.49 -11.01 -17.07
CA ARG A 356 -4.81 -9.70 -16.97
C ARG A 356 -4.19 -9.49 -15.58
N LEU A 357 -4.86 -9.95 -14.51
CA LEU A 357 -4.36 -9.87 -13.15
C LEU A 357 -3.14 -10.77 -12.92
N LYS A 358 -3.14 -11.98 -13.49
CA LYS A 358 -1.97 -12.88 -13.48
C LYS A 358 -0.75 -12.24 -14.13
N TYR A 359 -0.94 -11.61 -15.29
CA TYR A 359 0.13 -10.88 -15.97
C TYR A 359 0.69 -9.74 -15.10
N LEU A 360 -0.19 -8.94 -14.47
CA LEU A 360 0.22 -7.88 -13.53
C LEU A 360 0.99 -8.45 -12.33
N LYS A 361 0.50 -9.53 -11.72
CA LYS A 361 1.18 -10.19 -10.60
C LYS A 361 2.58 -10.65 -10.99
N HIS A 362 2.72 -11.28 -12.17
CA HIS A 362 4.01 -11.69 -12.68
C HIS A 362 4.95 -10.49 -12.86
N SER A 363 4.50 -9.39 -13.47
CA SER A 363 5.35 -8.21 -13.71
C SER A 363 5.87 -7.54 -12.43
N LEU A 364 5.20 -7.72 -11.29
CA LEU A 364 5.60 -7.19 -9.99
C LEU A 364 6.52 -8.13 -9.19
N SER A 365 6.65 -9.38 -9.62
CA SER A 365 7.40 -10.41 -8.89
C SER A 365 8.90 -10.16 -8.87
N SER A 366 9.55 -10.70 -7.84
CA SER A 366 11.01 -10.63 -7.66
C SER A 366 11.81 -11.27 -8.80
N SER A 367 11.22 -12.20 -9.57
CA SER A 367 11.87 -12.77 -10.76
C SER A 367 12.00 -11.77 -11.92
N ASN A 368 11.22 -10.69 -11.93
CA ASN A 368 11.37 -9.58 -12.87
C ASN A 368 12.10 -8.38 -12.24
N ALA A 369 12.55 -8.49 -10.99
CA ALA A 369 13.36 -7.47 -10.34
C ALA A 369 14.79 -7.49 -10.89
N ASP A 370 15.45 -6.33 -10.90
CA ASP A 370 16.86 -6.23 -11.28
C ASP A 370 17.76 -6.93 -10.27
N CYS A 371 17.39 -6.82 -9.00
CA CYS A 371 18.00 -7.49 -7.86
C CYS A 371 17.05 -7.41 -6.66
N THR A 372 17.31 -8.19 -5.62
CA THR A 372 16.60 -8.02 -4.35
C THR A 372 17.07 -6.75 -3.63
N LEU A 373 16.23 -6.20 -2.74
CA LEU A 373 16.62 -5.06 -1.91
C LEU A 373 17.87 -5.37 -1.07
N LEU A 374 17.98 -6.59 -0.55
CA LEU A 374 19.15 -7.05 0.21
C LEU A 374 20.43 -6.96 -0.64
N GLN A 375 20.43 -7.56 -1.83
CA GLN A 375 21.57 -7.51 -2.76
C GLN A 375 21.95 -6.07 -3.12
N LEU A 376 20.96 -5.20 -3.32
CA LEU A 376 21.22 -3.79 -3.61
C LEU A 376 21.92 -3.09 -2.43
N VAL A 377 21.50 -3.37 -1.20
CA VAL A 377 22.15 -2.83 0.01
C VAL A 377 23.58 -3.38 0.16
N GLU A 378 23.80 -4.65 -0.15
CA GLU A 378 25.14 -5.27 -0.13
C GLU A 378 26.08 -4.60 -1.13
N ASN A 379 25.62 -4.38 -2.35
CA ASN A 379 26.37 -3.68 -3.40
C ASN A 379 26.73 -2.25 -2.97
N GLU A 380 25.77 -1.51 -2.40
CA GLU A 380 26.01 -0.13 -1.95
C GLU A 380 26.95 -0.04 -0.73
N LEU A 381 27.11 -1.14 0.02
CA LEU A 381 28.07 -1.26 1.13
C LEU A 381 29.42 -1.88 0.71
N ASN A 382 29.57 -2.28 -0.56
CA ASN A 382 30.71 -3.03 -1.10
C ASN A 382 31.00 -4.32 -0.31
N LEU A 383 29.96 -5.10 -0.02
CA LEU A 383 30.07 -6.41 0.67
C LEU A 383 30.15 -7.59 -0.30
N THR A 384 29.87 -7.35 -1.57
CA THR A 384 29.91 -8.24 -2.73
C THR A 384 30.62 -7.52 -3.85
#